data_AF-A0A397YGR5-F1
#
_entry.id   AF-A0A397YGR5-F1
#
_cell.length_a   1.000
_cell.length_b   1.000
_cell.length_c   1.000
_cell.angle_alpha   90.00
_cell.angle_beta   90.00
_cell.angle_gamma   90.00
#
_symmetry.space_group_name_H-M   'P 1'
#
loop_
_entity.id
_entity.type
_entity.pdbx_description
1 polymer ?
#
loop_
_entity_poly.entity_id
_entity_poly.type
_entity_poly.pdbx_seq_one_letter_code
_entity_poly.pdbx_strand_id
1 'polypeptide(L)'
;MFYDGYAAKGTFLLNKKLPPRTVQVRPSMIMVSKDPALSNVSTFGSLEVVNTRNPPKRTKLSRNLVALLSYGGVPDEFFLDILLNTLEESKTIFNNKRAALKVALNYGDMDDHNAARMILAGIPLDEPHLQDQLSIFSNTEKNDLKAGRLPVSESYYLMGTVDPTGELKEDEVCVILESGQISGNVLVYRNPGLHFGDIHVLKATYVKALEEYVGNSKYGVFFPQKGPRSLGDEIAGDLYFISRNPELLEHFKPSEPWVSSTPININSAKNPSQLSPEELEEMLFNMYLKTRFHASNVVGMAADSWLTIMDQFLTLGDERAEEKAEMKKKMLKLIDIYYDALDAPKQGAEVVNLPDELKPDIFPHYLERDQKFNSTSILGMIYDFVHSHTAEEHKPSAEISKLACFEDEPVSDYHKKKWGRLYEKYRKEMIQAMGNKDESANEVIQRYKQASSSMNLMDHVCFVLFCLPPIDFFLLVCQEFYGAAGLEELYPQALALYNIVYDHAVKMNNARNCGFVWKVAGPVLCRFYLEKTEEKSLVCPLGVFKKVLLG
;
A
#
# COMPACT_ATOMS: atom_id res chain seq x y z
N MET A 1 -13.12 -18.62 -3.05
CA MET A 1 -13.67 -19.78 -2.32
C MET A 1 -14.15 -20.79 -3.34
N PHE A 2 -13.75 -22.04 -3.19
CA PHE A 2 -14.21 -23.16 -4.01
C PHE A 2 -15.00 -24.12 -3.12
N TYR A 3 -16.20 -24.52 -3.53
CA TYR A 3 -17.05 -25.40 -2.74
C TYR A 3 -18.08 -26.10 -3.61
N ASP A 4 -18.12 -27.44 -3.60
CA ASP A 4 -19.09 -28.26 -4.34
C ASP A 4 -19.25 -27.87 -5.83
N GLY A 5 -18.13 -27.58 -6.50
CA GLY A 5 -18.11 -27.16 -7.91
C GLY A 5 -18.47 -25.68 -8.16
N TYR A 6 -18.79 -24.90 -7.11
CA TYR A 6 -18.92 -23.45 -7.20
C TYR A 6 -17.58 -22.75 -7.00
N ALA A 7 -17.37 -21.64 -7.70
CA ALA A 7 -16.34 -20.67 -7.38
C ALA A 7 -16.98 -19.33 -7.01
N ALA A 8 -16.69 -18.86 -5.79
CA ALA A 8 -17.15 -17.58 -5.29
C ALA A 8 -15.97 -16.63 -5.02
N LYS A 9 -16.16 -15.35 -5.37
CA LYS A 9 -15.21 -14.25 -5.13
C LYS A 9 -15.94 -13.05 -4.53
N GLY A 10 -15.31 -12.42 -3.54
CA GLY A 10 -15.79 -11.19 -2.93
C GLY A 10 -15.21 -10.97 -1.54
N THR A 11 -15.68 -9.92 -0.88
CA THR A 11 -15.30 -9.57 0.49
C THR A 11 -16.13 -10.34 1.50
N PHE A 12 -15.46 -11.08 2.39
CA PHE A 12 -16.10 -11.73 3.53
C PHE A 12 -16.05 -10.84 4.77
N LEU A 13 -17.17 -10.78 5.48
CA LEU A 13 -17.31 -10.08 6.75
C LEU A 13 -17.53 -11.10 7.87
N LEU A 14 -16.86 -10.91 9.01
CA LEU A 14 -17.17 -11.67 10.21
C LEU A 14 -18.59 -11.32 10.68
N ASN A 15 -19.47 -12.33 10.74
CA ASN A 15 -20.83 -12.19 11.22
C ASN A 15 -21.04 -13.13 12.42
N LYS A 16 -21.06 -12.55 13.62
CA LYS A 16 -21.25 -13.28 14.89
C LYS A 16 -22.65 -13.88 15.06
N LYS A 17 -23.62 -13.49 14.23
CA LYS A 17 -24.96 -14.11 14.22
C LYS A 17 -25.01 -15.42 13.46
N LEU A 18 -23.98 -15.73 12.66
CA LEU A 18 -23.91 -17.02 11.98
C LEU A 18 -23.44 -18.12 12.94
N PRO A 19 -23.95 -19.36 12.79
CA PRO A 19 -23.41 -20.51 13.52
C PRO A 19 -21.91 -20.69 13.26
N PRO A 20 -21.14 -21.25 14.22
CA PRO A 20 -19.72 -21.51 14.03
C PRO A 20 -19.43 -22.28 12.73
N ARG A 21 -18.34 -21.92 12.05
CA ARG A 21 -17.89 -22.54 10.79
C ARG A 21 -18.89 -22.45 9.62
N THR A 22 -19.72 -21.41 9.61
CA THR A 22 -20.63 -21.12 8.51
C THR A 22 -20.10 -19.98 7.65
N VAL A 23 -20.14 -20.15 6.33
CA VAL A 23 -19.88 -19.09 5.35
C VAL A 23 -21.15 -18.86 4.55
N GLN A 24 -21.58 -17.60 4.47
CA GLN A 24 -22.72 -17.21 3.66
C GLN A 24 -22.23 -16.49 2.40
N VAL A 25 -22.70 -16.94 1.24
CA VAL A 25 -22.35 -16.40 -0.07
C VAL A 25 -23.58 -15.79 -0.72
N ARG A 26 -23.43 -14.59 -1.31
CA ARG A 26 -24.50 -13.91 -2.05
C ARG A 26 -24.49 -14.39 -3.51
N PRO A 27 -25.62 -14.36 -4.23
CA PRO A 27 -25.64 -14.70 -5.65
C PRO A 27 -24.60 -13.94 -6.49
N SER A 28 -24.41 -12.64 -6.22
CA SER A 28 -23.43 -11.80 -6.93
C SER A 28 -21.95 -12.19 -6.69
N MET A 29 -21.66 -12.96 -5.64
CA MET A 29 -20.32 -13.46 -5.37
C MET A 29 -20.01 -14.73 -6.16
N ILE A 30 -21.01 -15.41 -6.72
CA ILE A 30 -20.83 -16.64 -7.48
C ILE A 30 -20.33 -16.28 -8.88
N MET A 31 -19.06 -16.58 -9.15
CA MET A 31 -18.42 -16.31 -10.44
C MET A 31 -18.53 -17.52 -11.38
N VAL A 32 -18.53 -18.73 -10.81
CA VAL A 32 -18.71 -19.99 -11.54
C VAL A 32 -19.75 -20.83 -10.80
N SER A 33 -20.76 -21.27 -11.54
CA SER A 33 -21.79 -22.19 -11.02
C SER A 33 -21.37 -23.64 -11.21
N LYS A 34 -21.93 -24.53 -10.38
CA LYS A 34 -21.74 -25.97 -10.50
C LYS A 34 -22.17 -26.47 -11.87
N ASP A 35 -21.30 -27.21 -12.54
CA ASP A 35 -21.63 -27.89 -13.80
C ASP A 35 -22.41 -29.19 -13.51
N PRO A 36 -23.68 -29.31 -13.95
CA PRO A 36 -24.47 -30.53 -13.75
C PRO A 36 -23.84 -31.78 -14.37
N ALA A 37 -23.09 -31.64 -15.47
CA ALA A 37 -22.44 -32.75 -16.17
C ALA A 37 -21.26 -33.34 -15.38
N LEU A 38 -20.71 -32.58 -14.42
CA LEU A 38 -19.59 -32.99 -13.56
C LEU A 38 -20.03 -33.35 -12.13
N SER A 39 -21.32 -33.64 -11.94
CA SER A 39 -21.91 -33.96 -10.63
C SER A 39 -21.28 -35.16 -9.90
N ASN A 40 -20.61 -36.06 -10.64
CA ASN A 40 -19.93 -37.25 -10.10
C ASN A 40 -18.42 -37.06 -9.85
N VAL A 41 -17.88 -35.86 -10.07
CA VAL A 41 -16.46 -35.57 -9.86
C VAL A 41 -16.23 -35.20 -8.39
N SER A 42 -15.19 -35.78 -7.79
CA SER A 42 -14.76 -35.39 -6.45
C SER A 42 -14.28 -33.94 -6.43
N THR A 43 -14.84 -33.13 -5.56
CA THR A 43 -14.42 -31.73 -5.34
C THR A 43 -13.80 -31.59 -3.96
N PHE A 44 -12.91 -30.60 -3.79
CA PHE A 44 -12.41 -30.20 -2.47
C PHE A 44 -12.82 -28.77 -2.18
N GLY A 45 -13.19 -28.50 -0.92
CA GLY A 45 -13.50 -27.16 -0.47
C GLY A 45 -12.24 -26.39 -0.13
N SER A 46 -12.12 -25.15 -0.59
CA SER A 46 -11.05 -24.24 -0.15
C SER A 46 -11.55 -22.80 0.02
N LEU A 47 -11.00 -22.13 1.03
CA LEU A 47 -11.17 -20.70 1.25
C LEU A 47 -9.79 -20.04 1.18
N GLU A 48 -9.56 -19.32 0.09
CA GLU A 48 -8.32 -18.59 -0.16
C GLU A 48 -8.51 -17.13 0.21
N VAL A 49 -7.66 -16.63 1.11
CA VAL A 49 -7.68 -15.24 1.58
C VAL A 49 -6.60 -14.47 0.84
N VAL A 50 -7.02 -13.60 -0.08
CA VAL A 50 -6.10 -12.77 -0.90
C VAL A 50 -5.57 -11.57 -0.11
N ASN A 51 -6.42 -10.98 0.73
CA ASN A 51 -6.05 -9.85 1.58
C ASN A 51 -6.93 -9.83 2.82
N THR A 52 -6.45 -9.19 3.88
CA THR A 52 -7.17 -8.99 5.13
C THR A 52 -7.24 -7.51 5.47
N ARG A 53 -8.20 -7.18 6.31
CA ARG A 53 -8.31 -5.84 6.84
C ARG A 53 -7.21 -5.59 7.86
N ASN A 54 -6.30 -4.68 7.53
CA ASN A 54 -5.18 -4.27 8.37
C ASN A 54 -5.34 -2.78 8.76
N PRO A 55 -4.68 -2.30 9.83
CA PRO A 55 -4.58 -0.88 10.10
C PRO A 55 -4.15 -0.13 8.83
N PRO A 56 -4.89 0.92 8.40
CA PRO A 56 -4.59 1.62 7.17
C PRO A 56 -3.22 2.27 7.29
N LYS A 57 -2.43 2.17 6.21
CA LYS A 57 -1.19 2.92 6.07
C LYS A 57 -1.50 4.42 5.95
N ARG A 58 -0.48 5.26 6.05
CA ARG A 58 -0.59 6.70 5.78
C ARG A 58 -1.25 6.90 4.41
N THR A 59 -2.42 7.52 4.40
CA THR A 59 -3.23 7.71 3.19
C THR A 59 -2.58 8.72 2.28
N LYS A 60 -2.46 8.38 1.00
CA LYS A 60 -1.96 9.27 -0.04
C LYS A 60 -2.98 9.43 -1.15
N LEU A 61 -3.10 10.64 -1.67
CA LEU A 61 -3.89 10.91 -2.88
C LEU A 61 -3.22 10.26 -4.10
N SER A 62 -3.96 10.15 -5.19
CA SER A 62 -3.42 9.84 -6.51
C SER A 62 -3.52 11.08 -7.39
N ARG A 63 -2.80 11.14 -8.51
CA ARG A 63 -2.92 12.26 -9.48
C ARG A 63 -4.37 12.48 -9.93
N ASN A 64 -5.09 11.39 -10.21
CA ASN A 64 -6.50 11.45 -10.59
C ASN A 64 -7.34 12.05 -9.46
N LEU A 65 -7.12 11.62 -8.22
CA LEU A 65 -7.86 12.15 -7.08
C LEU A 65 -7.52 13.62 -6.80
N VAL A 66 -6.25 14.04 -6.94
CA VAL A 66 -5.87 15.47 -6.86
C VAL A 66 -6.58 16.28 -7.94
N ALA A 67 -6.59 15.80 -9.19
CA ALA A 67 -7.27 16.48 -10.29
C ALA A 67 -8.79 16.59 -10.06
N LEU A 68 -9.44 15.52 -9.58
CA LEU A 68 -10.87 15.51 -9.27
C LEU A 68 -11.22 16.41 -8.07
N LEU A 69 -10.38 16.45 -7.03
CA LEU A 69 -10.57 17.34 -5.89
C LEU A 69 -10.40 18.82 -6.32
N SER A 70 -9.40 19.12 -7.14
CA SER A 70 -9.19 20.44 -7.73
C SER A 70 -10.39 20.85 -8.62
N TYR A 71 -10.91 19.93 -9.44
CA TYR A 71 -12.17 20.15 -10.20
C TYR A 71 -13.35 20.50 -9.30
N GLY A 72 -13.47 19.77 -8.19
CA GLY A 72 -14.50 19.99 -7.18
C GLY A 72 -14.35 21.29 -6.41
N GLY A 73 -13.30 22.07 -6.64
CA GLY A 73 -13.09 23.39 -6.04
C GLY A 73 -12.22 23.39 -4.78
N VAL A 74 -11.49 22.29 -4.50
CA VAL A 74 -10.45 22.31 -3.46
C VAL A 74 -9.32 23.22 -3.92
N PRO A 75 -8.92 24.22 -3.11
CA PRO A 75 -7.91 25.21 -3.50
C PRO A 75 -6.52 24.58 -3.70
N ASP A 76 -5.71 25.18 -4.56
CA ASP A 76 -4.34 24.73 -4.82
C ASP A 76 -3.48 24.82 -3.57
N GLU A 77 -3.72 25.83 -2.72
CA GLU A 77 -3.04 26.04 -1.44
C GLU A 77 -3.14 24.82 -0.52
N PHE A 78 -4.28 24.12 -0.48
CA PHE A 78 -4.45 22.91 0.32
C PHE A 78 -3.39 21.85 -0.04
N PHE A 79 -3.20 21.61 -1.34
CA PHE A 79 -2.24 20.60 -1.82
C PHE A 79 -0.79 21.06 -1.63
N LEU A 80 -0.52 22.35 -1.88
CA LEU A 80 0.82 22.93 -1.72
C LEU A 80 1.26 22.96 -0.25
N ASP A 81 0.35 23.25 0.68
CA ASP A 81 0.64 23.23 2.11
C ASP A 81 0.97 21.82 2.60
N ILE A 82 0.24 20.79 2.13
CA ILE A 82 0.59 19.39 2.41
C ILE A 82 2.00 19.07 1.89
N LEU A 83 2.30 19.50 0.66
CA LEU A 83 3.58 19.27 0.03
C LEU A 83 4.73 19.93 0.79
N LEU A 84 4.58 21.22 1.11
CA LEU A 84 5.52 22.04 1.87
C LEU A 84 5.81 21.41 3.23
N ASN A 85 4.77 21.14 4.02
CA ASN A 85 4.91 20.53 5.34
C ASN A 85 5.63 19.19 5.28
N THR A 86 5.31 18.35 4.28
CA THR A 86 5.97 17.05 4.11
C THR A 86 7.46 17.21 3.79
N LEU A 87 7.82 18.11 2.87
CA LEU A 87 9.21 18.33 2.48
C LEU A 87 10.04 18.98 3.61
N GLU A 88 9.45 19.88 4.39
CA GLU A 88 10.10 20.46 5.58
C GLU A 88 10.37 19.39 6.65
N GLU A 89 9.42 18.50 6.91
CA GLU A 89 9.63 17.36 7.80
C GLU A 89 10.78 16.48 7.28
N SER A 90 10.85 16.22 5.98
CA SER A 90 11.90 15.38 5.38
C SER A 90 13.31 15.95 5.60
N LYS A 91 13.49 17.29 5.67
CA LYS A 91 14.79 17.93 5.92
C LYS A 91 15.34 17.64 7.33
N THR A 92 14.47 17.33 8.29
CA THR A 92 14.85 17.08 9.69
C THR A 92 15.07 15.60 10.03
N ILE A 93 14.85 14.70 9.07
CA ILE A 93 14.94 13.25 9.29
C ILE A 93 16.30 12.82 9.87
N PHE A 94 17.40 13.47 9.50
CA PHE A 94 18.74 13.06 9.91
C PHE A 94 19.21 13.63 11.25
N ASN A 95 18.49 14.60 11.82
CA ASN A 95 18.89 15.28 13.07
C ASN A 95 17.79 15.29 14.14
N ASN A 96 16.58 14.82 13.83
CA ASN A 96 15.46 14.77 14.74
C ASN A 96 14.95 13.33 14.88
N LYS A 97 15.13 12.71 16.06
CA LYS A 97 14.70 11.32 16.33
C LYS A 97 13.21 11.10 16.09
N ARG A 98 12.35 12.10 16.35
CA ARG A 98 10.90 12.00 16.10
C ARG A 98 10.59 11.96 14.60
N ALA A 99 11.22 12.83 13.80
CA ALA A 99 11.07 12.84 12.35
C ALA A 99 11.61 11.55 11.71
N ALA A 100 12.81 11.12 12.15
CA ALA A 100 13.42 9.85 11.74
C ALA A 100 12.50 8.66 12.01
N LEU A 101 11.92 8.61 13.20
CA LEU A 101 11.04 7.52 13.57
C LEU A 101 9.72 7.56 12.81
N LYS A 102 9.15 8.75 12.58
CA LYS A 102 7.94 8.92 11.77
C LYS A 102 8.14 8.37 10.36
N VAL A 103 9.24 8.71 9.69
CA VAL A 103 9.52 8.20 8.34
C VAL A 103 9.80 6.69 8.36
N ALA A 104 10.55 6.18 9.35
CA ALA A 104 10.83 4.75 9.49
C ALA A 104 9.56 3.93 9.76
N LEU A 105 8.58 4.49 10.47
CA LEU A 105 7.28 3.84 10.72
C LEU A 105 6.37 3.84 9.49
N ASN A 106 6.49 4.85 8.62
CA ASN A 106 5.73 4.96 7.37
C ASN A 106 6.26 3.99 6.29
N TYR A 107 7.57 3.76 6.27
CA TYR A 107 8.27 2.94 5.28
C TYR A 107 8.83 1.62 5.84
N GLY A 108 8.46 1.24 7.07
CA GLY A 108 9.02 0.08 7.75
C GLY A 108 8.82 -1.27 7.06
N ASP A 109 7.83 -1.38 6.16
CA ASP A 109 7.68 -2.60 5.34
C ASP A 109 8.86 -2.81 4.37
N MET A 110 9.60 -1.74 4.02
CA MET A 110 10.76 -1.82 3.11
C MET A 110 11.99 -2.45 3.76
N ASP A 111 12.11 -2.38 5.09
CA ASP A 111 13.31 -2.79 5.83
C ASP A 111 13.01 -3.73 7.01
N ASP A 112 11.82 -4.34 7.04
CA ASP A 112 11.31 -5.15 8.15
C ASP A 112 11.28 -4.38 9.49
N HIS A 113 11.04 -3.08 9.44
CA HIS A 113 10.98 -2.15 10.57
C HIS A 113 12.32 -2.03 11.33
N ASN A 114 13.44 -2.40 10.73
CA ASN A 114 14.75 -2.38 11.40
C ASN A 114 15.18 -0.97 11.80
N ALA A 115 15.05 0.02 10.93
CA ALA A 115 15.37 1.42 11.25
C ALA A 115 14.53 1.95 12.43
N ALA A 116 13.23 1.61 12.46
CA ALA A 116 12.37 2.00 13.58
C ALA A 116 12.83 1.35 14.89
N ARG A 117 13.21 0.06 14.86
CA ARG A 117 13.78 -0.66 16.01
C ARG A 117 15.08 -0.02 16.49
N MET A 118 15.96 0.37 15.58
CA MET A 118 17.23 1.01 15.91
C MET A 118 17.02 2.35 16.61
N ILE A 119 16.15 3.21 16.07
CA ILE A 119 15.84 4.52 16.66
C ILE A 119 15.21 4.36 18.06
N LEU A 120 14.30 3.39 18.22
CA LEU A 120 13.67 3.07 19.50
C LEU A 120 14.66 2.50 20.52
N ALA A 121 15.70 1.79 20.05
CA ALA A 121 16.79 1.30 20.89
C ALA A 121 17.79 2.39 21.29
N GLY A 122 17.58 3.63 20.86
CA GLY A 122 18.46 4.75 21.18
C GLY A 122 19.66 4.90 20.24
N ILE A 123 19.80 4.03 19.23
CA ILE A 123 20.93 4.05 18.28
C ILE A 123 21.04 5.45 17.63
N PRO A 124 22.25 6.04 17.56
CA PRO A 124 22.46 7.36 16.97
C PRO A 124 22.04 7.43 15.49
N LEU A 125 21.48 8.57 15.05
CA LEU A 125 20.99 8.74 13.67
C LEU A 125 22.11 8.82 12.63
N ASP A 126 23.34 9.10 13.08
CA ASP A 126 24.56 9.09 12.28
C ASP A 126 25.18 7.69 12.17
N GLU A 127 24.56 6.66 12.76
CA GLU A 127 24.95 5.27 12.50
C GLU A 127 24.85 4.98 10.99
N PRO A 128 25.92 4.50 10.33
CA PRO A 128 25.99 4.37 8.87
C PRO A 128 24.83 3.61 8.20
N HIS A 129 24.37 2.50 8.78
CA HIS A 129 23.26 1.74 8.20
C HIS A 129 21.94 2.49 8.34
N LEU A 130 21.64 3.02 9.54
CA LEU A 130 20.44 3.79 9.81
C LEU A 130 20.36 5.02 8.91
N GLN A 131 21.46 5.74 8.74
CA GLN A 131 21.50 6.91 7.87
C GLN A 131 21.25 6.55 6.39
N ASP A 132 21.81 5.44 5.89
CA ASP A 132 21.52 4.93 4.54
C ASP A 132 20.04 4.54 4.39
N GLN A 133 19.43 3.88 5.39
CA GLN A 133 18.01 3.54 5.37
C GLN A 133 17.11 4.79 5.39
N LEU A 134 17.40 5.76 6.26
CA LEU A 134 16.66 7.02 6.31
C LEU A 134 16.76 7.80 4.99
N SER A 135 17.92 7.76 4.32
CA SER A 135 18.09 8.32 2.97
C SER A 135 17.23 7.60 1.93
N ILE A 136 17.15 6.27 1.98
CA ILE A 136 16.25 5.50 1.11
C ILE A 136 14.80 5.90 1.36
N PHE A 137 14.35 6.00 2.61
CA PHE A 137 12.97 6.38 2.92
C PHE A 137 12.64 7.81 2.48
N SER A 138 13.54 8.77 2.74
CA SER A 138 13.39 10.16 2.30
C SER A 138 13.29 10.26 0.77
N ASN A 139 14.12 9.51 0.04
CA ASN A 139 14.04 9.46 -1.42
C ASN A 139 12.74 8.81 -1.92
N THR A 140 12.27 7.75 -1.26
CA THR A 140 10.97 7.13 -1.59
C THR A 140 9.82 8.10 -1.35
N GLU A 141 9.84 8.87 -0.25
CA GLU A 141 8.84 9.90 0.04
C GLU A 141 8.80 10.98 -1.03
N LYS A 142 9.96 11.48 -1.46
CA LYS A 142 10.05 12.45 -2.56
C LYS A 142 9.56 11.90 -3.89
N ASN A 143 9.91 10.65 -4.21
CA ASN A 143 9.42 10.01 -5.43
C ASN A 143 7.90 9.84 -5.41
N ASP A 144 7.32 9.50 -4.26
CA ASP A 144 5.87 9.47 -4.07
C ASP A 144 5.25 10.87 -4.28
N LEU A 145 5.81 11.93 -3.68
CA LEU A 145 5.34 13.31 -3.85
C LEU A 145 5.41 13.75 -5.32
N LYS A 146 6.54 13.48 -6.01
CA LYS A 146 6.71 13.73 -7.44
C LYS A 146 5.70 12.97 -8.30
N ALA A 147 5.30 11.77 -7.85
CA ALA A 147 4.23 10.98 -8.44
C ALA A 147 2.81 11.48 -8.09
N GLY A 148 2.67 12.63 -7.43
CA GLY A 148 1.38 13.20 -7.02
C GLY A 148 0.74 12.49 -5.83
N ARG A 149 1.51 11.68 -5.07
CA ARG A 149 1.01 10.92 -3.92
C ARG A 149 1.13 11.73 -2.64
N LEU A 150 0.27 12.73 -2.51
CA LEU A 150 0.25 13.64 -1.36
C LEU A 150 -0.35 12.97 -0.13
N PRO A 151 0.35 12.97 1.02
CA PRO A 151 -0.17 12.40 2.25
C PRO A 151 -1.24 13.31 2.88
N VAL A 152 -2.44 12.79 3.10
CA VAL A 152 -3.56 13.58 3.66
C VAL A 152 -3.98 13.04 5.02
N SER A 153 -4.10 13.95 5.99
CA SER A 153 -4.59 13.65 7.34
C SER A 153 -6.09 13.32 7.32
N GLU A 154 -6.58 12.66 8.38
CA GLU A 154 -8.01 12.40 8.57
C GLU A 154 -8.65 11.67 7.37
N SER A 155 -7.85 10.87 6.67
CA SER A 155 -8.21 10.15 5.45
C SER A 155 -7.68 8.72 5.51
N TYR A 156 -8.42 7.76 4.96
CA TYR A 156 -8.16 6.32 5.11
C TYR A 156 -8.54 5.55 3.86
N TYR A 157 -7.74 4.57 3.46
CA TYR A 157 -8.19 3.51 2.55
C TYR A 157 -8.76 2.35 3.36
N LEU A 158 -10.08 2.16 3.31
CA LEU A 158 -10.79 1.16 4.10
C LEU A 158 -11.43 0.09 3.21
N MET A 159 -11.49 -1.15 3.72
CA MET A 159 -12.20 -2.22 3.03
C MET A 159 -13.71 -2.02 3.15
N GLY A 160 -14.40 -2.01 2.01
CA GLY A 160 -15.83 -1.80 1.94
C GLY A 160 -16.63 -3.10 1.85
N THR A 161 -17.81 -3.09 2.46
CA THR A 161 -18.82 -4.14 2.30
C THR A 161 -20.22 -3.57 2.51
N VAL A 162 -21.25 -4.36 2.27
CA VAL A 162 -22.63 -3.94 2.53
C VAL A 162 -22.98 -4.13 4.00
N ASP A 163 -23.70 -3.18 4.58
CA ASP A 163 -24.29 -3.26 5.91
C ASP A 163 -25.21 -4.48 6.04
N PRO A 164 -24.90 -5.45 6.91
CA PRO A 164 -25.73 -6.64 7.13
C PRO A 164 -27.01 -6.37 7.95
N THR A 165 -27.14 -5.19 8.56
CA THR A 165 -28.30 -4.83 9.40
C THR A 165 -29.47 -4.26 8.59
N GLY A 166 -29.18 -3.60 7.47
CA GLY A 166 -30.18 -2.91 6.67
C GLY A 166 -30.69 -1.60 7.30
N GLU A 167 -30.00 -1.09 8.33
CA GLU A 167 -30.41 0.13 9.04
C GLU A 167 -30.03 1.40 8.27
N LEU A 168 -28.88 1.41 7.57
CA LEU A 168 -28.41 2.58 6.82
C LEU A 168 -29.41 3.03 5.73
N LYS A 169 -29.52 4.34 5.54
CA LYS A 169 -30.22 4.98 4.42
C LYS A 169 -29.30 5.14 3.20
N GLU A 170 -29.87 5.49 2.05
CA GLU A 170 -29.19 5.59 0.77
C GLU A 170 -27.95 6.53 0.79
N ASP A 171 -28.02 7.63 1.53
CA ASP A 171 -26.95 8.63 1.68
C ASP A 171 -26.06 8.41 2.92
N GLU A 172 -26.28 7.31 3.67
CA GLU A 172 -25.59 7.01 4.91
C GLU A 172 -24.60 5.86 4.73
N VAL A 173 -23.43 5.98 5.37
CA VAL A 173 -22.43 4.91 5.50
C VAL A 173 -22.10 4.68 6.96
N CYS A 174 -21.72 3.47 7.35
CA CYS A 174 -21.09 3.25 8.66
C CYS A 174 -19.59 3.07 8.46
N VAL A 175 -18.79 3.94 9.07
CA VAL A 175 -17.32 3.87 8.98
C VAL A 175 -16.77 3.53 10.36
N ILE A 176 -16.01 2.44 10.46
CA ILE A 176 -15.38 1.97 11.69
C ILE A 176 -13.86 2.16 11.58
N LEU A 177 -13.29 2.95 12.47
CA LEU A 177 -11.85 3.15 12.61
C LEU A 177 -11.32 2.44 13.86
N GLU A 178 -10.07 2.71 14.23
CA GLU A 178 -9.44 2.16 15.44
C GLU A 178 -10.23 2.49 16.72
N SER A 179 -10.72 3.73 16.81
CA SER A 179 -11.47 4.26 17.95
C SER A 179 -12.94 3.88 17.97
N GLY A 180 -13.41 3.10 16.99
CA GLY A 180 -14.82 2.76 16.80
C GLY A 180 -15.45 3.48 15.62
N GLN A 181 -16.79 3.50 15.60
CA GLN A 181 -17.55 4.12 14.52
C GLN A 181 -17.43 5.65 14.56
N ILE A 182 -17.33 6.30 13.40
CA ILE A 182 -17.31 7.77 13.29
C ILE A 182 -18.68 8.32 12.87
N SER A 183 -18.87 9.63 13.03
CA SER A 183 -20.10 10.32 12.61
C SER A 183 -19.78 11.66 11.95
N GLY A 184 -20.68 12.12 11.08
CA GLY A 184 -20.52 13.37 10.33
C GLY A 184 -20.38 13.13 8.83
N ASN A 185 -20.19 14.19 8.06
CA ASN A 185 -20.00 14.05 6.62
C ASN A 185 -18.61 13.49 6.31
N VAL A 186 -18.53 12.67 5.27
CA VAL A 186 -17.30 12.07 4.76
C VAL A 186 -17.28 12.10 3.24
N LEU A 187 -16.10 12.29 2.66
CA LEU A 187 -15.87 12.01 1.25
C LEU A 187 -15.61 10.52 1.08
N VAL A 188 -16.22 9.92 0.07
CA VAL A 188 -16.03 8.53 -0.32
C VAL A 188 -15.67 8.46 -1.79
N TYR A 189 -14.52 7.85 -2.09
CA TYR A 189 -14.01 7.70 -3.45
C TYR A 189 -13.43 6.30 -3.65
N ARG A 190 -13.67 5.71 -4.82
CA ARG A 190 -13.03 4.46 -5.21
C ARG A 190 -11.85 4.75 -6.13
N ASN A 191 -10.69 4.25 -5.73
CA ASN A 191 -9.50 4.36 -6.56
C ASN A 191 -9.34 3.12 -7.46
N PRO A 192 -8.95 3.28 -8.75
CA PRO A 192 -8.97 4.52 -9.54
C PRO A 192 -10.37 4.84 -10.10
N GLY A 193 -10.76 6.11 -10.05
CA GLY A 193 -11.91 6.69 -10.73
C GLY A 193 -11.47 7.92 -11.54
N LEU A 194 -12.24 8.26 -12.57
CA LEU A 194 -11.97 9.38 -13.50
C LEU A 194 -13.17 10.31 -13.69
N HIS A 195 -14.38 9.90 -13.33
CA HIS A 195 -15.56 10.71 -13.49
C HIS A 195 -15.64 11.78 -12.40
N PHE A 196 -16.12 12.96 -12.77
CA PHE A 196 -16.29 14.11 -11.88
C PHE A 196 -17.18 13.80 -10.66
N GLY A 197 -18.11 12.85 -10.83
CA GLY A 197 -19.03 12.38 -9.79
C GLY A 197 -18.57 11.13 -9.01
N ASP A 198 -17.32 10.67 -9.17
CA ASP A 198 -16.82 9.48 -8.43
C ASP A 198 -16.49 9.77 -6.96
N ILE A 199 -16.41 11.04 -6.58
CA ILE A 199 -16.22 11.46 -5.20
C ILE A 199 -17.61 11.81 -4.64
N HIS A 200 -18.06 11.00 -3.70
CA HIS A 200 -19.37 11.14 -3.06
C HIS A 200 -19.22 11.83 -1.71
N VAL A 201 -20.16 12.72 -1.39
CA VAL A 201 -20.32 13.26 -0.03
C VAL A 201 -21.42 12.46 0.65
N LEU A 202 -21.07 11.69 1.68
CA LEU A 202 -22.00 10.80 2.40
C LEU A 202 -21.98 11.09 3.89
N LYS A 203 -23.01 10.62 4.60
CA LYS A 203 -23.11 10.79 6.04
C LYS A 203 -22.65 9.53 6.79
N ALA A 204 -21.51 9.62 7.46
CA ALA A 204 -21.10 8.61 8.43
C ALA A 204 -22.09 8.58 9.61
N THR A 205 -22.71 7.42 9.84
CA THR A 205 -23.77 7.22 10.82
C THR A 205 -23.44 6.04 11.72
N TYR A 206 -23.62 6.23 13.03
CA TYR A 206 -23.44 5.17 14.02
C TYR A 206 -24.60 4.16 13.95
N VAL A 207 -24.27 2.88 13.79
CA VAL A 207 -25.22 1.77 13.72
C VAL A 207 -24.95 0.82 14.87
N LYS A 208 -25.78 0.88 15.92
CA LYS A 208 -25.61 0.05 17.13
C LYS A 208 -25.72 -1.44 16.82
N ALA A 209 -26.70 -1.82 16.00
CA ALA A 209 -26.95 -3.22 15.65
C ALA A 209 -25.75 -3.87 14.96
N LEU A 210 -24.90 -3.10 14.27
CA LEU A 210 -23.74 -3.62 13.56
C LEU A 210 -22.71 -4.25 14.51
N GLU A 211 -22.63 -3.81 15.76
CA GLU A 211 -21.76 -4.39 16.79
C GLU A 211 -22.09 -5.86 17.06
N GLU A 212 -23.36 -6.25 16.93
CA GLU A 212 -23.80 -7.64 17.08
C GLU A 212 -23.34 -8.53 15.91
N TYR A 213 -23.05 -7.94 14.76
CA TYR A 213 -22.55 -8.66 13.58
C TYR A 213 -21.03 -8.72 13.60
N VAL A 214 -20.38 -7.55 13.65
CA VAL A 214 -18.94 -7.42 13.41
C VAL A 214 -18.12 -7.41 14.70
N GLY A 215 -18.76 -7.24 15.86
CA GLY A 215 -18.07 -7.18 17.15
C GLY A 215 -17.01 -6.09 17.21
N ASN A 216 -15.79 -6.48 17.57
CA ASN A 216 -14.64 -5.58 17.71
C ASN A 216 -13.87 -5.38 16.39
N SER A 217 -14.44 -5.74 15.24
CA SER A 217 -13.82 -5.48 13.94
C SER A 217 -13.65 -3.97 13.74
N LYS A 218 -12.44 -3.55 13.39
CA LYS A 218 -12.06 -2.16 13.10
C LYS A 218 -11.84 -1.97 11.61
N TYR A 219 -11.58 -0.74 11.14
CA TYR A 219 -11.09 -0.38 9.79
C TYR A 219 -11.97 -0.74 8.58
N GLY A 220 -13.29 -0.54 8.68
CA GLY A 220 -14.23 -0.87 7.62
C GLY A 220 -15.14 0.28 7.23
N VAL A 221 -15.63 0.24 6.00
CA VAL A 221 -16.79 1.03 5.58
C VAL A 221 -17.94 0.10 5.17
N PHE A 222 -19.14 0.43 5.60
CA PHE A 222 -20.36 -0.33 5.37
C PHE A 222 -21.35 0.53 4.58
N PHE A 223 -21.77 0.01 3.43
CA PHE A 223 -22.67 0.68 2.49
C PHE A 223 -24.12 0.22 2.67
N PRO A 224 -25.10 1.08 2.40
CA PRO A 224 -26.51 0.76 2.57
C PRO A 224 -26.97 -0.32 1.58
N GLN A 225 -27.97 -1.10 2.00
CA GLN A 225 -28.70 -2.03 1.12
C GLN A 225 -29.79 -1.34 0.29
N LYS A 226 -30.10 -0.08 0.63
CA LYS A 226 -31.20 0.71 0.05
C LYS A 226 -30.66 1.64 -1.03
N GLY A 227 -31.40 1.76 -2.13
CA GLY A 227 -31.06 2.56 -3.29
C GLY A 227 -31.47 1.87 -4.60
N PRO A 228 -31.50 2.57 -5.74
CA PRO A 228 -31.81 2.01 -7.05
C PRO A 228 -30.76 0.96 -7.49
N ARG A 229 -29.54 1.08 -6.99
CA ARG A 229 -28.54 0.01 -6.86
C ARG A 229 -27.92 0.17 -5.46
N SER A 230 -27.29 -0.88 -4.91
CA SER A 230 -26.56 -0.65 -3.66
C SER A 230 -25.37 0.27 -3.97
N LEU A 231 -25.09 1.25 -3.10
CA LEU A 231 -23.92 2.12 -3.27
C LEU A 231 -22.61 1.31 -3.36
N GLY A 232 -22.58 0.11 -2.79
CA GLY A 232 -21.48 -0.84 -2.96
C GLY A 232 -21.41 -1.53 -4.32
N ASP A 233 -22.52 -1.61 -5.07
CA ASP A 233 -22.55 -2.04 -6.47
C ASP A 233 -22.30 -0.86 -7.44
N GLU A 234 -22.73 0.36 -7.08
CA GLU A 234 -22.41 1.59 -7.81
C GLU A 234 -20.92 1.94 -7.68
N ILE A 235 -20.37 1.74 -6.50
CA ILE A 235 -18.97 1.96 -6.16
C ILE A 235 -18.29 0.59 -5.99
N ALA A 236 -18.39 -0.31 -6.98
CA ALA A 236 -17.90 -1.69 -6.87
C ALA A 236 -16.37 -1.82 -6.65
N GLY A 237 -15.89 -1.85 -5.40
CA GLY A 237 -14.46 -1.98 -5.09
C GLY A 237 -14.14 -2.67 -3.77
N ASP A 238 -12.87 -3.03 -3.60
CA ASP A 238 -12.38 -3.65 -2.37
C ASP A 238 -11.87 -2.62 -1.35
N LEU A 239 -11.34 -1.48 -1.81
CA LEU A 239 -10.77 -0.41 -0.98
C LEU A 239 -11.30 0.98 -1.40
N TYR A 240 -11.68 1.78 -0.41
CA TYR A 240 -12.31 3.08 -0.59
C TYR A 240 -11.53 4.14 0.16
N PHE A 241 -11.21 5.25 -0.50
CA PHE A 241 -10.74 6.46 0.14
C PHE A 241 -11.93 7.07 0.91
N ILE A 242 -11.78 7.16 2.22
CA ILE A 242 -12.71 7.81 3.13
C ILE A 242 -11.98 8.99 3.76
N SER A 243 -12.52 10.20 3.61
CA SER A 243 -11.95 11.39 4.25
C SER A 243 -12.96 12.13 5.09
N ARG A 244 -12.56 12.48 6.31
CA ARG A 244 -13.24 13.44 7.19
C ARG A 244 -12.43 14.73 7.34
N ASN A 245 -11.48 14.97 6.43
CA ASN A 245 -10.66 16.17 6.45
C ASN A 245 -11.56 17.41 6.29
N PRO A 246 -11.50 18.38 7.21
CA PRO A 246 -12.44 19.51 7.23
C PRO A 246 -12.30 20.40 6.00
N GLU A 247 -11.09 20.67 5.53
CA GLU A 247 -10.85 21.52 4.34
C GLU A 247 -11.37 20.86 3.06
N LEU A 248 -11.19 19.54 2.93
CA LEU A 248 -11.78 18.79 1.82
C LEU A 248 -13.31 18.85 1.85
N LEU A 249 -13.93 18.69 3.02
CA LEU A 249 -15.38 18.75 3.17
C LEU A 249 -15.96 20.16 2.98
N GLU A 250 -15.19 21.19 3.32
CA GLU A 250 -15.58 22.59 3.17
C GLU A 250 -15.55 23.04 1.71
N HIS A 251 -14.49 22.67 0.98
CA HIS A 251 -14.26 23.20 -0.37
C HIS A 251 -14.81 22.32 -1.48
N PHE A 252 -14.86 20.99 -1.29
CA PHE A 252 -15.26 20.07 -2.35
C PHE A 252 -16.75 20.15 -2.68
N LYS A 253 -17.06 20.32 -3.96
CA LYS A 253 -18.41 20.36 -4.52
C LYS A 253 -18.67 19.08 -5.33
N PRO A 254 -19.63 18.23 -4.93
CA PRO A 254 -19.93 17.01 -5.66
C PRO A 254 -20.52 17.30 -7.05
N SER A 255 -20.27 16.40 -7.99
CA SER A 255 -20.92 16.37 -9.30
C SER A 255 -21.88 15.19 -9.40
N GLU A 256 -22.74 15.20 -10.41
CA GLU A 256 -23.63 14.07 -10.70
C GLU A 256 -22.83 12.77 -10.93
N PRO A 257 -23.24 11.64 -10.34
CA PRO A 257 -22.59 10.35 -10.53
C PRO A 257 -22.53 9.92 -12.00
N TRP A 258 -21.55 9.08 -12.32
CA TRP A 258 -21.48 8.47 -13.65
C TRP A 258 -22.65 7.49 -13.84
N VAL A 259 -23.28 7.57 -15.00
CA VAL A 259 -24.30 6.61 -15.43
C VAL A 259 -23.81 5.98 -16.72
N SER A 260 -23.66 4.66 -16.72
CA SER A 260 -23.27 3.93 -17.92
C SER A 260 -24.25 4.19 -19.07
N SER A 261 -23.71 4.71 -20.17
CA SER A 261 -24.40 4.96 -21.43
C SER A 261 -24.65 3.67 -22.22
N THR A 262 -23.90 2.61 -21.90
CA THR A 262 -23.86 1.33 -22.60
C THR A 262 -24.93 0.39 -22.01
N PRO A 263 -25.96 -0.01 -22.77
CA PRO A 263 -26.82 -1.09 -22.31
C PRO A 263 -25.94 -2.32 -22.11
N ILE A 264 -26.08 -2.99 -20.95
CA ILE A 264 -25.41 -4.26 -20.67
C ILE A 264 -25.95 -5.26 -21.70
N ASN A 265 -25.28 -5.36 -22.85
CA ASN A 265 -25.45 -6.49 -23.72
C ASN A 265 -24.84 -7.66 -22.97
N ILE A 266 -25.69 -8.40 -22.26
CA ILE A 266 -25.38 -9.78 -21.89
C ILE A 266 -25.25 -10.50 -23.22
N ASN A 267 -24.05 -10.43 -23.81
CA ASN A 267 -23.78 -11.09 -25.06
C ASN A 267 -24.14 -12.56 -24.89
N SER A 268 -24.77 -13.11 -25.91
CA SER A 268 -25.11 -14.52 -26.09
C SER A 268 -23.86 -15.39 -26.26
N ALA A 269 -22.82 -15.16 -25.46
CA ALA A 269 -21.63 -15.99 -25.43
C ALA A 269 -22.06 -17.40 -25.00
N LYS A 270 -21.75 -18.40 -25.83
CA LYS A 270 -22.00 -19.79 -25.49
C LYS A 270 -21.29 -20.10 -24.18
N ASN A 271 -22.00 -20.74 -23.26
CA ASN A 271 -21.36 -21.24 -22.03
C ASN A 271 -20.26 -22.25 -22.40
N PRO A 272 -19.19 -22.40 -21.62
CA PRO A 272 -18.15 -23.40 -21.89
C PRO A 272 -18.70 -24.81 -22.08
N SER A 273 -19.78 -25.16 -21.36
CA SER A 273 -20.49 -26.44 -21.47
C SER A 273 -21.26 -26.65 -22.80
N GLN A 274 -21.39 -25.60 -23.62
CA GLN A 274 -22.03 -25.62 -24.94
C GLN A 274 -21.01 -25.69 -26.09
N LEU A 275 -19.71 -25.74 -25.78
CA LEU A 275 -18.62 -25.83 -26.75
C LEU A 275 -18.09 -27.27 -26.83
N SER A 276 -17.68 -27.72 -28.01
CA SER A 276 -16.89 -28.96 -28.11
C SER A 276 -15.51 -28.78 -27.45
N PRO A 277 -14.82 -29.87 -27.07
CA PRO A 277 -13.46 -29.79 -26.55
C PRO A 277 -12.51 -29.01 -27.46
N GLU A 278 -12.60 -29.22 -28.78
CA GLU A 278 -11.78 -28.55 -29.79
C GLU A 278 -12.12 -27.05 -29.91
N GLU A 279 -13.42 -26.71 -29.91
CA GLU A 279 -13.86 -25.30 -29.91
C GLU A 279 -13.41 -24.57 -28.65
N LEU A 280 -13.47 -25.24 -27.48
CA LEU A 280 -13.01 -24.69 -26.21
C LEU A 280 -11.49 -24.48 -26.21
N GLU A 281 -10.72 -25.46 -26.69
CA GLU A 281 -9.27 -25.36 -26.81
C GLU A 281 -8.87 -24.21 -27.74
N GLU A 282 -9.50 -24.10 -28.92
CA GLU A 282 -9.25 -23.01 -29.85
C GLU A 282 -9.59 -21.65 -29.24
N MET A 283 -10.72 -21.54 -28.53
CA MET A 283 -11.12 -20.31 -27.84
C MET A 283 -10.12 -19.91 -26.75
N LEU A 284 -9.69 -20.85 -25.92
CA LEU A 284 -8.69 -20.61 -24.87
C LEU A 284 -7.33 -20.22 -25.46
N PHE A 285 -6.90 -20.89 -26.52
CA PHE A 285 -5.64 -20.58 -27.21
C PHE A 285 -5.67 -19.18 -27.83
N ASN A 286 -6.77 -18.82 -28.49
CA ASN A 286 -6.97 -17.47 -29.04
C ASN A 286 -7.01 -16.41 -27.93
N MET A 287 -7.65 -16.69 -26.79
CA MET A 287 -7.65 -15.79 -25.63
C MET A 287 -6.24 -15.59 -25.07
N TYR A 288 -5.44 -16.67 -24.98
CA TYR A 288 -4.04 -16.59 -24.60
C TYR A 288 -3.23 -15.73 -25.59
N LEU A 289 -3.37 -15.96 -26.90
CA LEU A 289 -2.65 -15.19 -27.92
C LEU A 289 -3.00 -13.69 -27.84
N LYS A 290 -4.29 -13.35 -27.72
CA LYS A 290 -4.74 -11.96 -27.54
C LYS A 290 -4.16 -11.34 -26.27
N THR A 291 -4.25 -12.03 -25.14
CA THR A 291 -3.76 -11.52 -23.85
C THR A 291 -2.24 -11.36 -23.84
N ARG A 292 -1.50 -12.28 -24.47
CA ARG A 292 -0.04 -12.33 -24.43
C ARG A 292 0.63 -11.42 -25.46
N PHE A 293 0.07 -11.30 -26.66
CA PHE A 293 0.69 -10.62 -27.80
C PHE A 293 -0.07 -9.36 -28.26
N HIS A 294 -1.33 -9.21 -27.86
CA HIS A 294 -2.19 -8.07 -28.21
C HIS A 294 -2.81 -7.43 -26.96
N ALA A 295 -2.05 -7.39 -25.86
CA ALA A 295 -2.50 -6.72 -24.63
C ALA A 295 -2.84 -5.26 -24.94
N SER A 296 -4.13 -4.93 -24.84
CA SER A 296 -4.60 -3.56 -25.02
C SER A 296 -4.31 -2.75 -23.75
N ASN A 297 -3.48 -1.72 -23.89
CA ASN A 297 -3.21 -0.77 -22.81
C ASN A 297 -4.25 0.36 -22.74
N VAL A 298 -5.44 0.17 -23.33
CA VAL A 298 -6.46 1.21 -23.47
C VAL A 298 -6.88 1.83 -22.15
N VAL A 299 -6.98 1.05 -21.07
CA VAL A 299 -7.28 1.59 -19.72
C VAL A 299 -6.24 2.65 -19.30
N GLY A 300 -4.94 2.33 -19.44
CA GLY A 300 -3.86 3.26 -19.11
C GLY A 300 -3.80 4.44 -20.07
N MET A 301 -3.96 4.20 -21.37
CA MET A 301 -3.96 5.25 -22.39
C MET A 301 -5.13 6.23 -22.21
N ALA A 302 -6.33 5.73 -21.90
CA ALA A 302 -7.50 6.56 -21.65
C ALA A 302 -7.34 7.39 -20.37
N ALA A 303 -6.79 6.80 -19.30
CA ALA A 303 -6.49 7.51 -18.06
C ALA A 303 -5.44 8.62 -18.26
N ASP A 304 -4.34 8.35 -18.96
CA ASP A 304 -3.31 9.36 -19.25
C ASP A 304 -3.82 10.46 -20.17
N SER A 305 -4.63 10.10 -21.18
CA SER A 305 -5.28 11.05 -22.08
C SER A 305 -6.26 11.95 -21.33
N TRP A 306 -7.08 11.35 -20.45
CA TRP A 306 -8.01 12.09 -19.59
C TRP A 306 -7.26 13.05 -18.69
N LEU A 307 -6.20 12.58 -18.03
CA LEU A 307 -5.42 13.40 -17.10
C LEU A 307 -4.72 14.57 -17.81
N THR A 308 -4.30 14.38 -19.06
CA THR A 308 -3.70 15.43 -19.90
C THR A 308 -4.72 16.51 -20.28
N ILE A 309 -5.93 16.12 -20.68
CA ILE A 309 -6.99 17.08 -21.01
C ILE A 309 -7.47 17.78 -19.73
N MET A 310 -7.57 17.04 -18.62
CA MET A 310 -7.97 17.55 -17.32
C MET A 310 -6.97 18.60 -16.79
N ASP A 311 -5.67 18.34 -16.92
CA ASP A 311 -4.61 19.28 -16.60
C ASP A 311 -4.78 20.62 -17.31
N GLN A 312 -4.99 20.58 -18.63
CA GLN A 312 -5.25 21.79 -19.43
C GLN A 312 -6.55 22.46 -18.98
N PHE A 313 -7.62 21.69 -18.80
CA PHE A 313 -8.93 22.18 -18.37
C PHE A 313 -8.85 22.99 -17.07
N LEU A 314 -8.07 22.52 -16.09
CA LEU A 314 -7.86 23.19 -14.80
C LEU A 314 -7.12 24.53 -14.93
N THR A 315 -6.29 24.70 -15.97
CA THR A 315 -5.50 25.93 -16.17
C THR A 315 -6.19 26.99 -17.02
N LEU A 316 -7.24 26.62 -17.77
CA LEU A 316 -7.99 27.57 -18.59
C LEU A 316 -8.84 28.49 -17.70
N GLY A 317 -8.87 29.79 -18.02
CA GLY A 317 -9.80 30.73 -17.41
C GLY A 317 -11.20 30.62 -18.02
N ASP A 318 -12.16 31.36 -17.45
CA ASP A 318 -13.57 31.33 -17.87
C ASP A 318 -13.80 32.01 -19.23
N GLU A 319 -12.85 32.84 -19.67
CA GLU A 319 -12.86 33.45 -21.01
C GLU A 319 -12.75 32.44 -22.16
N ARG A 320 -12.36 31.19 -21.87
CA ARG A 320 -12.24 30.08 -22.83
C ARG A 320 -13.32 29.02 -22.64
N ALA A 321 -14.55 29.46 -22.40
CA ALA A 321 -15.70 28.58 -22.11
C ALA A 321 -15.99 27.54 -23.23
N GLU A 322 -15.89 27.92 -24.50
CA GLU A 322 -16.13 27.00 -25.63
C GLU A 322 -15.07 25.88 -25.67
N GLU A 323 -13.81 26.22 -25.46
CA GLU A 323 -12.70 25.27 -25.39
C GLU A 323 -12.86 24.31 -24.20
N LYS A 324 -13.21 24.85 -23.02
CA LYS A 324 -13.54 24.05 -21.83
C LYS A 324 -14.69 23.08 -22.09
N ALA A 325 -15.74 23.52 -22.80
CA ALA A 325 -16.89 22.68 -23.12
C ALA A 325 -16.50 21.50 -24.02
N GLU A 326 -15.68 21.74 -25.04
CA GLU A 326 -15.18 20.68 -25.93
C GLU A 326 -14.22 19.72 -25.20
N MET A 327 -13.32 20.24 -24.35
CA MET A 327 -12.46 19.42 -23.49
C MET A 327 -13.30 18.52 -22.57
N LYS A 328 -14.35 19.07 -21.93
CA LYS A 328 -15.26 18.30 -21.08
C LYS A 328 -15.95 17.18 -21.85
N LYS A 329 -16.37 17.44 -23.09
CA LYS A 329 -16.96 16.42 -23.98
C LYS A 329 -15.96 15.30 -24.31
N LYS A 330 -14.70 15.64 -24.60
CA LYS A 330 -13.64 14.64 -24.81
C LYS A 330 -13.36 13.82 -23.56
N MET A 331 -13.30 14.46 -22.40
CA MET A 331 -13.11 13.78 -21.11
C MET A 331 -14.25 12.80 -20.81
N LEU A 332 -15.51 13.18 -21.04
CA LEU A 332 -16.66 12.27 -20.86
C LEU A 332 -16.56 11.03 -21.75
N LYS A 333 -16.19 11.19 -23.03
CA LYS A 333 -15.94 10.03 -23.93
C LYS A 333 -14.81 9.14 -23.42
N LEU A 334 -13.73 9.74 -22.91
CA LEU A 334 -12.59 9.01 -22.34
C LEU A 334 -12.99 8.23 -21.08
N ILE A 335 -13.85 8.80 -20.23
CA ILE A 335 -14.39 8.15 -19.03
C ILE A 335 -15.22 6.92 -19.41
N ASP A 336 -16.11 7.05 -20.40
CA ASP A 336 -16.91 5.92 -20.89
C ASP A 336 -16.00 4.79 -21.42
N ILE A 337 -15.01 5.11 -22.26
CA ILE A 337 -14.01 4.15 -22.76
C ILE A 337 -13.22 3.51 -21.61
N TYR A 338 -12.84 4.29 -20.60
CA TYR A 338 -12.08 3.80 -19.45
C TYR A 338 -12.87 2.76 -18.65
N TYR A 339 -14.14 3.05 -18.33
CA TYR A 339 -14.99 2.13 -17.57
C TYR A 339 -15.40 0.91 -18.39
N ASP A 340 -15.75 1.09 -19.66
CA ASP A 340 -16.04 -0.03 -20.55
C ASP A 340 -14.81 -0.96 -20.69
N ALA A 341 -13.60 -0.40 -20.83
CA ALA A 341 -12.36 -1.18 -20.91
C ALA A 341 -12.01 -1.92 -19.62
N LEU A 342 -12.36 -1.37 -18.45
CA LEU A 342 -12.16 -2.04 -17.15
C LEU A 342 -13.07 -3.27 -16.99
N ASP A 343 -14.28 -3.23 -17.54
CA ASP A 343 -15.27 -4.31 -17.43
C ASP A 343 -15.28 -5.27 -18.63
N ALA A 344 -14.70 -4.90 -19.77
CA ALA A 344 -14.61 -5.74 -20.96
C ALA A 344 -14.09 -7.17 -20.71
N PRO A 345 -13.03 -7.40 -19.90
CA PRO A 345 -12.55 -8.75 -19.60
C PRO A 345 -13.59 -9.61 -18.85
N LYS A 346 -14.50 -8.99 -18.10
CA LYS A 346 -15.55 -9.70 -17.33
C LYS A 346 -16.76 -10.03 -18.19
N GLN A 347 -17.06 -9.19 -19.17
CA GLN A 347 -18.25 -9.30 -20.01
C GLN A 347 -18.00 -10.06 -21.33
N GLY A 348 -16.76 -10.47 -21.60
CA GLY A 348 -16.39 -11.10 -22.88
C GLY A 348 -16.60 -10.18 -24.08
N ALA A 349 -16.62 -8.86 -23.85
CA ALA A 349 -16.84 -7.85 -24.88
C ALA A 349 -15.65 -7.77 -25.84
N GLU A 350 -15.92 -7.29 -27.06
CA GLU A 350 -14.86 -7.01 -28.05
C GLU A 350 -13.84 -6.01 -27.53
N VAL A 351 -12.69 -5.94 -28.22
CA VAL A 351 -11.60 -5.04 -27.91
C VAL A 351 -12.10 -3.60 -27.89
N VAL A 352 -12.15 -2.99 -26.71
CA VAL A 352 -12.36 -1.55 -26.56
C VAL A 352 -11.13 -0.84 -27.12
N ASN A 353 -11.35 0.02 -28.11
CA ASN A 353 -10.29 0.79 -28.77
C ASN A 353 -10.40 2.27 -28.37
N LEU A 354 -9.25 2.91 -28.19
CA LEU A 354 -9.17 4.36 -27.97
C LEU A 354 -9.01 5.07 -29.33
N PRO A 355 -9.98 5.89 -29.77
CA PRO A 355 -9.87 6.68 -31.00
C PRO A 355 -8.68 7.64 -30.96
N ASP A 356 -8.01 7.82 -32.10
CA ASP A 356 -6.82 8.69 -32.19
C ASP A 356 -7.15 10.16 -31.90
N GLU A 357 -8.36 10.63 -32.21
CA GLU A 357 -8.84 11.99 -31.91
C GLU A 357 -8.90 12.33 -30.40
N LEU A 358 -8.90 11.30 -29.54
CA LEU A 358 -8.91 11.45 -28.09
C LEU A 358 -7.52 11.31 -27.47
N LYS A 359 -6.50 10.95 -28.27
CA LYS A 359 -5.12 10.78 -27.79
C LYS A 359 -4.38 12.12 -27.91
N PRO A 360 -3.83 12.66 -26.81
CA PRO A 360 -2.92 13.79 -26.88
C PRO A 360 -1.58 13.39 -27.51
N ASP A 361 -1.03 14.27 -28.35
CA ASP A 361 0.33 14.11 -28.89
C ASP A 361 1.40 14.62 -27.91
N ILE A 362 1.05 15.60 -27.08
CA ILE A 362 1.93 16.26 -26.11
C ILE A 362 1.33 16.12 -24.72
N PHE A 363 2.14 15.66 -23.77
CA PHE A 363 1.71 15.38 -22.41
C PHE A 363 2.25 16.43 -21.42
N PRO A 364 1.63 16.63 -20.25
CA PRO A 364 2.21 17.48 -19.23
C PRO A 364 3.54 16.89 -18.73
N HIS A 365 4.52 17.76 -18.48
CA HIS A 365 5.89 17.38 -18.10
C HIS A 365 5.98 16.43 -16.89
N TYR A 366 5.03 16.49 -15.93
CA TYR A 366 5.01 15.59 -14.77
C TYR A 366 4.69 14.12 -15.10
N LEU A 367 4.20 13.82 -16.31
CA LEU A 367 4.04 12.45 -16.80
C LEU A 367 5.33 11.85 -17.39
N GLU A 368 6.39 12.65 -17.52
CA GLU A 368 7.73 12.22 -17.94
C GLU A 368 7.73 11.47 -19.30
N ARG A 369 6.90 11.93 -20.24
CA ARG A 369 6.87 11.46 -21.64
C ARG A 369 7.87 12.23 -22.51
N ASP A 370 8.14 11.70 -23.71
CA ASP A 370 9.10 12.29 -24.65
C ASP A 370 8.67 13.69 -25.13
N GLN A 371 7.43 13.81 -25.62
CA GLN A 371 6.83 15.08 -26.02
C GLN A 371 6.05 15.67 -24.85
N LYS A 372 6.47 16.85 -24.40
CA LYS A 372 5.92 17.46 -23.19
C LYS A 372 5.71 18.98 -23.27
N PHE A 373 4.71 19.46 -22.53
CA PHE A 373 4.49 20.87 -22.24
C PHE A 373 4.64 21.17 -20.74
N ASN A 374 4.99 22.42 -20.40
CA ASN A 374 5.07 22.88 -19.02
C ASN A 374 3.66 23.18 -18.52
N SER A 375 3.20 22.40 -17.55
CA SER A 375 1.87 22.54 -16.96
C SER A 375 1.97 23.50 -15.79
N THR A 376 1.01 24.42 -15.71
CA THR A 376 0.83 25.33 -14.58
C THR A 376 -0.33 24.91 -13.68
N SER A 377 -0.89 23.71 -13.87
CA SER A 377 -1.90 23.16 -12.96
C SER A 377 -1.26 22.78 -11.64
N ILE A 378 -2.09 22.49 -10.64
CA ILE A 378 -1.61 21.97 -9.36
C ILE A 378 -0.70 20.73 -9.49
N LEU A 379 -0.95 19.84 -10.46
CA LEU A 379 -0.11 18.66 -10.69
C LEU A 379 1.28 19.04 -11.21
N GLY A 380 1.35 20.02 -12.12
CA GLY A 380 2.60 20.60 -12.59
C GLY A 380 3.37 21.29 -11.47
N MET A 381 2.67 22.12 -10.69
CA MET A 381 3.25 22.84 -9.56
C MET A 381 3.85 21.87 -8.51
N ILE A 382 3.13 20.80 -8.14
CA ILE A 382 3.64 19.78 -7.22
C ILE A 382 4.93 19.14 -7.76
N TYR A 383 4.94 18.76 -9.04
CA TYR A 383 6.10 18.13 -9.67
C TYR A 383 7.32 19.06 -9.67
N ASP A 384 7.14 20.29 -10.14
CA ASP A 384 8.22 21.28 -10.22
C ASP A 384 8.78 21.63 -8.83
N PHE A 385 7.90 21.75 -7.84
CA PHE A 385 8.29 22.04 -6.46
C PHE A 385 9.14 20.91 -5.85
N VAL A 386 8.77 19.64 -6.05
CA VAL A 386 9.58 18.50 -5.59
C VAL A 386 10.91 18.43 -6.35
N HIS A 387 10.88 18.71 -7.65
CA HIS A 387 12.06 18.65 -8.50
C HIS A 387 13.11 19.69 -8.07
N SER A 388 12.71 20.93 -7.79
CA SER A 388 13.63 21.98 -7.34
C SER A 388 14.29 21.63 -6.01
N HIS A 389 13.54 21.11 -5.04
CA HIS A 389 14.06 20.72 -3.73
C HIS A 389 15.01 19.52 -3.77
N THR A 390 14.85 18.63 -4.76
CA THR A 390 15.72 17.45 -4.90
C THR A 390 17.09 17.81 -5.48
N ALA A 391 17.17 18.87 -6.29
CA ALA A 391 18.42 19.33 -6.90
C ALA A 391 19.40 19.97 -5.89
N GLU A 392 18.91 20.42 -4.74
CA GLU A 392 19.68 21.17 -3.74
C GLU A 392 20.36 20.28 -2.67
N GLU A 393 20.00 19.00 -2.59
CA GLU A 393 20.46 18.14 -1.50
C GLU A 393 21.84 17.52 -1.71
N HIS A 394 22.77 17.90 -0.83
CA HIS A 394 24.05 17.24 -0.65
C HIS A 394 23.85 15.95 0.15
N LYS A 395 24.31 14.81 -0.40
CA LYS A 395 24.43 13.56 0.35
C LYS A 395 25.31 13.78 1.58
N PRO A 396 24.90 13.38 2.79
CA PRO A 396 25.86 13.19 3.86
C PRO A 396 26.80 12.07 3.44
N SER A 397 28.03 12.42 3.07
CA SER A 397 29.16 11.50 3.05
C SER A 397 29.53 11.23 4.50
N ALA A 398 28.76 10.40 5.19
CA ALA A 398 29.18 9.96 6.51
C ALA A 398 30.35 8.98 6.39
N GLU A 399 31.37 9.24 7.18
CA GLU A 399 32.43 8.29 7.48
C GLU A 399 31.79 7.02 8.06
N ILE A 400 32.12 5.85 7.49
CA ILE A 400 31.60 4.58 8.00
C ILE A 400 32.35 4.26 9.29
N SER A 401 31.67 4.41 10.43
CA SER A 401 32.21 4.12 11.75
C SER A 401 31.44 3.01 12.45
N LYS A 402 32.10 2.36 13.42
CA LYS A 402 31.47 1.39 14.32
C LYS A 402 30.93 2.12 15.55
N LEU A 403 29.89 1.56 16.17
CA LEU A 403 29.44 2.00 17.49
C LEU A 403 30.51 1.62 18.53
N ALA A 404 30.96 2.59 19.33
CA ALA A 404 32.04 2.41 20.30
C ALA A 404 31.77 1.23 21.25
N CYS A 405 30.55 1.16 21.80
CA CYS A 405 30.12 0.09 22.69
C CYS A 405 30.12 -1.33 22.06
N PHE A 406 30.21 -1.44 20.73
CA PHE A 406 30.31 -2.74 20.04
C PHE A 406 31.76 -3.08 19.67
N GLU A 407 32.60 -2.07 19.47
CA GLU A 407 34.02 -2.23 19.14
C GLU A 407 34.85 -2.57 20.37
N ASP A 408 34.50 -2.01 21.53
CA ASP A 408 35.22 -2.22 22.80
C ASP A 408 35.08 -3.65 23.35
N GLU A 409 34.16 -4.45 22.79
CA GLU A 409 33.82 -5.78 23.29
C GLU A 409 34.69 -6.87 22.66
N PRO A 410 35.36 -7.70 23.48
CA PRO A 410 36.23 -8.76 22.97
C PRO A 410 35.40 -9.86 22.30
N VAL A 411 35.62 -10.04 21.01
CA VAL A 411 35.00 -11.11 20.22
C VAL A 411 35.99 -12.26 20.00
N SER A 412 35.58 -13.50 20.35
CA SER A 412 36.40 -14.70 20.14
C SER A 412 36.71 -14.99 18.67
N ASP A 413 37.93 -15.47 18.41
CA ASP A 413 38.36 -15.86 17.05
C ASP A 413 37.51 -16.98 16.45
N TYR A 414 36.94 -17.84 17.30
CA TYR A 414 35.99 -18.87 16.88
C TYR A 414 34.77 -18.25 16.20
N HIS A 415 34.14 -17.25 16.83
CA HIS A 415 32.98 -16.57 16.26
C HIS A 415 33.35 -15.76 15.01
N LYS A 416 34.50 -15.05 15.03
CA LYS A 416 34.98 -14.32 13.84
C LYS A 416 35.16 -15.24 12.63
N LYS A 417 35.77 -16.42 12.83
CA LYS A 417 35.98 -17.39 11.75
C LYS A 417 34.68 -18.01 11.24
N LYS A 418 33.75 -18.35 12.15
CA LYS A 418 32.43 -18.91 11.80
C LYS A 418 31.62 -17.92 10.97
N TRP A 419 31.43 -16.70 11.48
CA TRP A 419 30.63 -15.67 10.81
C TRP A 419 31.32 -15.09 9.57
N GLY A 420 32.64 -15.05 9.54
CA GLY A 420 33.41 -14.61 8.37
C GLY A 420 33.19 -15.53 7.16
N ARG A 421 33.18 -16.84 7.37
CA ARG A 421 32.86 -17.82 6.31
C ARG A 421 31.42 -17.67 5.82
N LEU A 422 30.48 -17.47 6.73
CA LEU A 422 29.07 -17.27 6.37
C LEU A 422 28.89 -15.99 5.55
N TYR A 423 29.47 -14.87 6.01
CA TYR A 423 29.38 -13.59 5.31
C TYR A 423 30.06 -13.61 3.94
N GLU A 424 31.20 -14.30 3.81
CA GLU A 424 31.85 -14.53 2.50
C GLU A 424 30.92 -15.26 1.53
N LYS A 425 30.27 -16.33 2.02
CA LYS A 425 29.32 -17.11 1.22
C LYS A 425 28.12 -16.27 0.80
N TYR A 426 27.55 -15.51 1.74
CA TYR A 426 26.48 -14.55 1.49
C TYR A 426 26.87 -13.56 0.41
N ARG A 427 28.05 -12.91 0.52
CA ARG A 427 28.49 -11.92 -0.47
C ARG A 427 28.60 -12.50 -1.87
N LYS A 428 29.17 -13.70 -2.02
CA LYS A 428 29.29 -14.37 -3.33
C LYS A 428 27.93 -14.67 -3.95
N GLU A 429 27.02 -15.25 -3.17
CA GLU A 429 25.67 -15.55 -3.62
C GLU A 429 24.87 -14.27 -3.93
N MET A 430 25.06 -13.22 -3.14
CA MET A 430 24.39 -11.94 -3.34
C MET A 430 24.91 -11.23 -4.61
N ILE A 431 26.22 -11.25 -4.88
CA ILE A 431 26.76 -10.73 -6.15
C ILE A 431 26.18 -11.49 -7.34
N GLN A 432 26.08 -12.82 -7.25
CA GLN A 432 25.48 -13.64 -8.30
C GLN A 432 23.99 -13.32 -8.49
N ALA A 433 23.25 -13.18 -7.40
CA ALA A 433 21.83 -12.84 -7.41
C ALA A 433 21.57 -11.45 -8.00
N MET A 434 22.37 -10.43 -7.65
CA MET A 434 22.21 -9.09 -8.25
C MET A 434 22.59 -9.03 -9.73
N GLY A 435 23.37 -10.00 -10.24
CA GLY A 435 23.69 -10.12 -11.66
C GLY A 435 22.56 -10.71 -12.50
N ASN A 436 21.63 -11.45 -11.87
CA ASN A 436 20.47 -12.05 -12.51
C ASN A 436 19.23 -11.17 -12.21
N LYS A 437 18.43 -10.83 -13.22
CA LYS A 437 17.31 -9.87 -13.09
C LYS A 437 16.06 -10.41 -12.35
N ASP A 438 16.17 -11.52 -11.63
CA ASP A 438 15.05 -12.19 -10.94
C ASP A 438 15.15 -12.09 -9.41
N GLU A 439 14.02 -12.35 -8.72
CA GLU A 439 13.76 -12.32 -7.25
C GLU A 439 14.74 -13.07 -6.33
N SER A 440 15.81 -13.64 -6.89
CA SER A 440 16.92 -14.34 -6.24
C SER A 440 17.56 -13.60 -5.06
N ALA A 441 17.56 -12.27 -5.05
CA ALA A 441 18.18 -11.47 -4.00
C ALA A 441 17.48 -11.61 -2.63
N ASN A 442 16.15 -11.56 -2.63
CA ASN A 442 15.37 -11.72 -1.41
C ASN A 442 15.48 -13.14 -0.87
N GLU A 443 15.48 -14.14 -1.75
CA GLU A 443 15.67 -15.54 -1.36
C GLU A 443 17.03 -15.79 -0.70
N VAL A 444 18.10 -15.18 -1.22
CA VAL A 444 19.42 -15.22 -0.58
C VAL A 444 19.31 -14.69 0.85
N ILE A 445 18.78 -13.48 1.04
CA ILE A 445 18.64 -12.88 2.37
C ILE A 445 17.81 -13.77 3.30
N GLN A 446 16.68 -14.32 2.83
CA GLN A 446 15.83 -15.20 3.63
C GLN A 446 16.54 -16.50 4.04
N ARG A 447 17.33 -17.11 3.16
CA ARG A 447 18.13 -18.29 3.50
C ARG A 447 19.16 -17.99 4.59
N TYR A 448 19.82 -16.84 4.55
CA TYR A 448 20.78 -16.45 5.58
C TYR A 448 20.11 -16.02 6.89
N LYS A 449 18.89 -15.45 6.83
CA LYS A 449 18.04 -15.25 8.01
C LYS A 449 17.69 -16.59 8.68
N GLN A 450 17.24 -17.57 7.90
CA GLN A 450 16.90 -18.92 8.37
C GLN A 450 18.12 -19.70 8.87
N ALA A 451 19.28 -19.61 8.19
CA ALA A 451 20.52 -20.26 8.64
C ALA A 451 21.06 -19.65 9.96
N SER A 452 20.68 -18.40 10.23
CA SER A 452 21.00 -17.67 11.46
C SER A 452 19.80 -17.64 12.42
N SER A 453 18.88 -18.61 12.31
CA SER A 453 17.60 -18.63 13.02
C SER A 453 17.75 -18.57 14.54
N SER A 454 18.86 -19.02 15.13
CA SER A 454 19.13 -18.81 16.56
C SER A 454 19.26 -17.33 16.95
N MET A 455 19.67 -16.46 16.03
CA MET A 455 19.77 -14.99 16.19
C MET A 455 18.56 -14.23 15.62
N ASN A 456 17.77 -14.86 14.72
CA ASN A 456 16.56 -14.30 14.12
C ASN A 456 15.25 -14.78 14.76
N LEU A 457 15.26 -15.72 15.73
CA LEU A 457 14.03 -16.25 16.33
C LEU A 457 13.16 -15.16 16.99
N MET A 458 13.75 -14.00 17.30
CA MET A 458 13.07 -12.81 17.76
C MET A 458 12.03 -12.26 16.76
N ASP A 459 12.23 -12.46 15.45
CA ASP A 459 11.28 -12.00 14.43
C ASP A 459 9.99 -12.83 14.44
N HIS A 460 10.04 -14.13 14.74
CA HIS A 460 8.84 -14.95 14.89
C HIS A 460 8.04 -14.59 16.15
N VAL A 461 8.73 -14.30 17.25
CA VAL A 461 8.10 -13.89 18.52
C VAL A 461 7.53 -12.48 18.43
N CYS A 462 8.23 -11.55 17.78
CA CYS A 462 7.73 -10.18 17.57
C CYS A 462 6.58 -10.14 16.56
N PHE A 463 6.59 -10.93 15.49
CA PHE A 463 5.52 -10.94 14.48
C PHE A 463 4.17 -11.40 15.05
N VAL A 464 4.17 -12.35 15.98
CA VAL A 464 2.94 -12.81 16.69
C VAL A 464 2.37 -11.71 17.62
N LEU A 465 3.18 -10.73 18.02
CA LEU A 465 2.75 -9.61 18.87
C LEU A 465 2.05 -8.46 18.13
N PHE A 466 2.00 -8.46 16.79
CA PHE A 466 1.48 -7.33 16.02
C PHE A 466 -0.03 -7.33 15.73
N CYS A 467 -0.78 -8.35 16.18
CA CYS A 467 -2.20 -8.50 15.82
C CYS A 467 -3.23 -8.36 16.96
N LEU A 468 -2.85 -8.13 18.23
CA LEU A 468 -3.79 -7.97 19.37
C LEU A 468 -3.26 -6.99 20.45
N PRO A 469 -4.14 -6.33 21.25
CA PRO A 469 -3.73 -5.40 22.33
C PRO A 469 -3.18 -6.14 23.58
N PRO A 470 -2.46 -5.45 24.49
CA PRO A 470 -1.28 -6.00 25.19
C PRO A 470 -1.49 -6.37 26.67
N ILE A 471 -0.64 -7.26 27.22
CA ILE A 471 0.39 -6.92 28.24
C ILE A 471 1.19 -8.13 28.77
N ASP A 472 0.71 -9.37 28.75
CA ASP A 472 1.47 -10.47 29.40
C ASP A 472 2.25 -11.38 28.43
N PHE A 473 2.02 -11.28 27.12
CA PHE A 473 2.55 -12.28 26.18
C PHE A 473 4.01 -12.07 25.76
N PHE A 474 4.53 -10.84 25.75
CA PHE A 474 5.94 -10.56 25.39
C PHE A 474 6.92 -11.17 26.40
N LEU A 475 6.63 -11.01 27.69
CA LEU A 475 7.40 -11.62 28.77
C LEU A 475 7.21 -13.13 28.79
N LEU A 476 5.98 -13.64 28.61
CA LEU A 476 5.72 -15.09 28.64
C LEU A 476 6.42 -15.83 27.49
N VAL A 477 6.41 -15.31 26.26
CA VAL A 477 7.04 -15.98 25.10
C VAL A 477 8.57 -15.93 25.17
N CYS A 478 9.16 -14.81 25.60
CA CYS A 478 10.60 -14.76 25.86
C CYS A 478 11.01 -15.70 27.01
N GLN A 479 10.18 -15.85 28.04
CA GLN A 479 10.44 -16.70 29.20
C GLN A 479 10.21 -18.20 28.90
N GLU A 480 9.25 -18.55 28.04
CA GLU A 480 8.99 -19.93 27.59
C GLU A 480 10.01 -20.44 26.54
N PHE A 481 10.55 -19.58 25.66
CA PHE A 481 11.49 -20.01 24.61
C PHE A 481 12.97 -19.95 25.01
N TYR A 482 13.37 -19.01 25.89
CA TYR A 482 14.79 -18.77 26.17
C TYR A 482 15.19 -19.02 27.63
N GLY A 483 14.24 -19.13 28.56
CA GLY A 483 14.55 -19.03 29.99
C GLY A 483 15.32 -17.73 30.31
N ALA A 484 15.78 -17.59 31.55
CA ALA A 484 16.54 -16.39 31.97
C ALA A 484 17.95 -16.27 31.33
N ALA A 485 18.42 -17.26 30.58
CA ALA A 485 19.80 -17.38 30.11
C ALA A 485 20.02 -17.29 28.58
N GLY A 486 18.96 -17.24 27.76
CA GLY A 486 19.07 -17.59 26.34
C GLY A 486 19.47 -16.48 25.33
N LEU A 487 19.62 -15.21 25.74
CA LEU A 487 19.89 -14.10 24.80
C LEU A 487 21.30 -13.50 24.91
N GLU A 488 21.87 -13.49 26.11
CA GLU A 488 23.24 -13.04 26.35
C GLU A 488 24.27 -13.92 25.60
N GLU A 489 23.95 -15.20 25.40
CA GLU A 489 24.76 -16.16 24.63
C GLU A 489 24.90 -15.78 23.13
N LEU A 490 24.01 -14.92 22.62
CA LEU A 490 24.01 -14.47 21.23
C LEU A 490 24.84 -13.20 21.01
N TYR A 491 25.17 -12.44 22.07
CA TYR A 491 25.91 -11.19 21.94
C TYR A 491 27.29 -11.37 21.31
N PRO A 492 28.12 -12.35 21.72
CA PRO A 492 29.43 -12.53 21.09
C PRO A 492 29.34 -12.88 19.60
N GLN A 493 28.25 -13.56 19.20
CA GLN A 493 27.99 -13.91 17.80
C GLN A 493 27.55 -12.69 16.99
N ALA A 494 26.67 -11.86 17.54
CA ALA A 494 26.17 -10.64 16.89
C ALA A 494 27.29 -9.61 16.72
N LEU A 495 28.10 -9.41 17.75
CA LEU A 495 29.26 -8.52 17.72
C LEU A 495 30.34 -9.02 16.74
N ALA A 496 30.54 -10.34 16.63
CA ALA A 496 31.44 -10.90 15.61
C ALA A 496 30.97 -10.55 14.20
N LEU A 497 29.69 -10.78 13.92
CA LEU A 497 29.14 -10.49 12.61
C LEU A 497 29.15 -8.98 12.31
N TYR A 498 28.82 -8.14 13.30
CA TYR A 498 28.88 -6.69 13.18
C TYR A 498 30.28 -6.22 12.79
N ASN A 499 31.31 -6.64 13.53
CA ASN A 499 32.69 -6.26 13.24
C ASN A 499 33.12 -6.65 11.82
N ILE A 500 32.86 -7.89 11.40
CA ILE A 500 33.22 -8.39 10.07
C ILE A 500 32.53 -7.58 8.95
N VAL A 501 31.24 -7.30 9.15
CA VAL A 501 30.43 -6.58 8.16
C VAL A 501 30.88 -5.12 8.06
N TYR A 502 31.15 -4.46 9.19
CA TYR A 502 31.60 -3.07 9.20
C TYR A 502 33.03 -2.93 8.68
N ASP A 503 33.96 -3.82 9.04
CA ASP A 503 35.31 -3.84 8.47
C ASP A 503 35.28 -3.94 6.94
N HIS A 504 34.36 -4.75 6.42
CA HIS A 504 34.14 -4.85 4.98
C HIS A 504 33.49 -3.60 4.39
N ALA A 505 32.49 -3.01 5.06
CA ALA A 505 31.83 -1.79 4.60
C ALA A 505 32.80 -0.60 4.52
N VAL A 506 33.66 -0.45 5.54
CA VAL A 506 34.77 0.52 5.59
C VAL A 506 35.73 0.27 4.43
N LYS A 507 36.19 -0.97 4.24
CA LYS A 507 37.11 -1.33 3.15
C LYS A 507 36.55 -0.99 1.76
N MET A 508 35.24 -1.17 1.56
CA MET A 508 34.56 -0.88 0.29
C MET A 508 34.05 0.56 0.19
N ASN A 509 34.17 1.35 1.25
CA ASN A 509 33.60 2.68 1.38
C ASN A 509 32.12 2.74 0.95
N ASN A 510 31.30 1.80 1.45
CA ASN A 510 29.89 1.71 1.10
C ASN A 510 29.00 1.27 2.27
N ALA A 511 28.24 2.21 2.83
CA ALA A 511 27.36 2.00 3.99
C ALA A 511 26.24 0.97 3.74
N ARG A 512 25.84 0.75 2.47
CA ARG A 512 24.86 -0.30 2.13
C ARG A 512 25.32 -1.70 2.53
N ASN A 513 26.63 -1.92 2.62
CA ASN A 513 27.20 -3.18 3.04
C ASN A 513 26.94 -3.49 4.53
N CYS A 514 26.66 -2.46 5.36
CA CYS A 514 26.29 -2.62 6.77
C CYS A 514 24.94 -3.33 6.95
N GLY A 515 24.05 -3.28 5.95
CA GLY A 515 22.68 -3.76 6.12
C GLY A 515 22.54 -5.26 6.38
N PHE A 516 23.52 -6.08 6.01
CA PHE A 516 23.45 -7.53 6.26
C PHE A 516 23.37 -7.85 7.76
N VAL A 517 24.22 -7.22 8.59
CA VAL A 517 24.22 -7.53 10.03
C VAL A 517 22.92 -7.09 10.69
N TRP A 518 22.39 -5.91 10.33
CA TRP A 518 21.12 -5.43 10.91
C TRP A 518 19.92 -6.29 10.50
N LYS A 519 19.92 -6.84 9.29
CA LYS A 519 18.88 -7.78 8.84
C LYS A 519 18.95 -9.16 9.52
N VAL A 520 20.11 -9.56 10.06
CA VAL A 520 20.35 -10.91 10.60
C VAL A 520 20.49 -10.95 12.13
N ALA A 521 20.97 -9.86 12.72
CA ALA A 521 21.28 -9.74 14.14
C ALA A 521 20.73 -8.44 14.76
N GLY A 522 19.95 -7.65 14.01
CA GLY A 522 19.44 -6.35 14.44
C GLY A 522 18.74 -6.35 15.80
N PRO A 523 17.80 -7.26 16.08
CA PRO A 523 17.15 -7.34 17.39
C PRO A 523 18.12 -7.60 18.54
N VAL A 524 19.12 -8.47 18.33
CA VAL A 524 20.15 -8.81 19.33
C VAL A 524 21.07 -7.62 19.56
N LEU A 525 21.50 -6.93 18.49
CA LEU A 525 22.34 -5.73 18.57
C LEU A 525 21.61 -4.56 19.26
N CYS A 526 20.33 -4.33 18.95
CA CYS A 526 19.52 -3.29 19.61
C CYS A 526 19.42 -3.54 21.11
N ARG A 527 19.19 -4.79 21.52
CA ARG A 527 19.14 -5.16 22.94
C ARG A 527 20.48 -4.96 23.63
N PHE A 528 21.56 -5.43 23.01
CA PHE A 528 22.91 -5.25 23.53
C PHE A 528 23.26 -3.76 23.72
N TYR A 529 22.88 -2.91 22.76
CA TYR A 529 23.05 -1.46 22.86
C TYR A 529 22.29 -0.85 24.05
N LEU A 530 21.03 -1.23 24.24
CA LEU A 530 20.20 -0.79 25.37
C LEU A 530 20.81 -1.19 26.72
N GLU A 531 21.31 -2.42 26.85
CA GLU A 531 21.94 -2.91 28.08
C GLU A 531 23.24 -2.16 28.39
N LYS A 532 24.01 -1.77 27.37
CA LYS A 532 25.28 -1.04 27.54
C LYS A 532 25.11 0.45 27.83
N THR A 533 24.01 1.05 27.40
CA THR A 533 23.75 2.50 27.57
C THR A 533 22.99 2.83 28.85
N GLU A 534 22.61 1.82 29.66
CA GLU A 534 21.82 1.95 30.89
C GLU A 534 20.48 2.72 30.70
N GLU A 535 20.00 2.85 29.46
CA GLU A 535 18.73 3.51 29.16
C GLU A 535 17.55 2.63 29.60
N LYS A 536 16.59 3.21 30.34
CA LYS A 536 15.38 2.50 30.73
C LYS A 536 14.49 2.28 29.51
N SER A 537 14.33 1.01 29.12
CA SER A 537 13.37 0.59 28.11
C SER A 537 11.93 0.91 28.55
N LEU A 538 11.18 1.58 27.68
CA LEU A 538 9.73 1.71 27.81
C LEU A 538 9.07 0.75 26.82
N VAL A 539 8.43 -0.29 27.34
CA VAL A 539 7.70 -1.26 26.50
C VAL A 539 6.37 -0.64 26.08
N CYS A 540 6.26 -0.22 24.83
CA CYS A 540 5.02 0.30 24.24
C CYS A 540 4.68 -0.47 22.96
N PRO A 541 3.45 -0.96 22.77
CA PRO A 541 3.05 -1.54 21.49
C PRO A 541 3.23 -0.52 20.37
N LEU A 542 3.77 -0.94 19.22
CA LEU A 542 4.03 -0.06 18.09
C LEU A 542 2.77 0.68 17.63
N GLY A 543 1.60 0.03 17.69
CA GLY A 543 0.32 0.66 17.36
C GLY A 543 -0.04 1.82 18.30
N VAL A 544 0.23 1.66 19.60
CA VAL A 544 0.04 2.73 20.60
C VAL A 544 1.05 3.85 20.37
N PHE A 545 2.30 3.49 20.08
CA PHE A 545 3.37 4.45 19.85
C PHE A 545 3.16 5.27 18.56
N LYS A 546 2.72 4.62 17.47
CA LYS A 546 2.27 5.27 16.22
C LYS A 546 1.18 6.28 16.51
N LYS A 547 0.19 5.95 17.35
CA LYS A 547 -0.90 6.87 17.70
C LYS A 547 -0.44 8.11 18.47
N VAL A 548 0.54 7.96 19.36
CA VAL A 548 1.05 9.08 20.18
C VAL A 548 1.96 10.02 19.37
N LEU A 549 2.73 9.48 18.42
CA LEU A 549 3.68 10.28 17.64
C LEU A 549 3.16 10.79 16.29
N LEU A 550 2.28 10.03 15.64
CA LEU A 550 1.74 10.30 14.30
C LEU A 550 0.27 10.76 14.33
N GLY A 551 -0.38 10.70 15.49
CA GLY A 551 -1.76 11.16 15.69
C GLY A 551 -1.88 12.67 15.75
#